data_AF-A0A521WJY0-F1
#
_entry.id   AF-A0A521WJY0-F1
#
_cell.length_a   1.000
_cell.length_b   1.000
_cell.length_c   1.000
_cell.angle_alpha   90.00
_cell.angle_beta   90.00
_cell.angle_gamma   90.00
#
_symmetry.space_group_name_H-M   'P 1'
#
loop_
_entity.id
_entity.type
_entity.pdbx_description
1 polymer ?
#
loop_
_entity_poly.entity_id
_entity_poly.type
_entity_poly.pdbx_seq_one_letter_code
_entity_poly.pdbx_strand_id
1 'polypeptide(L)' 'MKKPHAGKGASRIGWWIFIGLAIVTLIEYTVAVEFNINLFFLAQIAVLKAGLIAVYFMHIGRAWERHEEDEE' A
#
# COMPACT_ATOMS: atom_id res chain seq x y z
N MET A 1 -7.30 6.93 -37.27
CA MET A 1 -7.26 7.42 -35.87
C MET A 1 -7.44 6.24 -34.90
N LYS A 2 -6.35 5.76 -34.29
CA LYS A 2 -6.43 4.78 -33.19
C LYS A 2 -6.85 5.52 -31.92
N LYS A 3 -7.98 5.14 -31.33
CA LYS A 3 -8.42 5.69 -30.04
C LYS A 3 -7.48 5.17 -28.95
N PRO A 4 -6.96 6.02 -28.05
CA PRO A 4 -6.23 5.53 -26.89
C PRO A 4 -7.20 4.78 -25.99
N HIS A 5 -7.02 3.47 -25.86
CA HIS A 5 -7.69 2.70 -24.83
C HIS A 5 -7.08 3.11 -23.49
N ALA A 6 -7.72 4.06 -22.82
CA ALA A 6 -7.47 4.34 -21.41
C ALA A 6 -7.76 3.05 -20.64
N GLY A 7 -6.69 2.34 -20.25
CA GLY A 7 -6.76 1.10 -19.50
C GLY A 7 -7.39 1.37 -18.13
N LYS A 8 -8.69 1.06 -17.99
CA LYS A 8 -9.47 1.23 -16.75
C LYS A 8 -9.09 0.26 -15.62
N GLY A 9 -7.94 -0.40 -15.72
CA GLY A 9 -7.54 -1.52 -14.84
C GLY A 9 -6.71 -1.11 -13.62
N ALA A 10 -5.86 -0.07 -13.74
CA ALA A 10 -4.86 0.24 -12.70
C ALA A 10 -5.43 0.97 -11.47
N SER A 11 -6.57 1.66 -11.61
CA SER A 11 -7.09 2.55 -10.54
C SER A 11 -7.88 1.82 -9.45
N ARG A 12 -8.42 0.62 -9.73
CA ARG A 12 -9.32 -0.10 -8.81
C ARG A 12 -8.58 -0.82 -7.68
N ILE A 13 -7.40 -1.36 -7.95
CA ILE A 13 -6.59 -2.08 -6.95
C ILE A 13 -6.12 -1.15 -5.84
N GLY A 14 -5.61 0.04 -6.19
CA GLY A 14 -5.21 1.05 -5.21
C GLY A 14 -6.37 1.41 -4.27
N TRP A 15 -7.59 1.55 -4.79
CA TRP A 15 -8.75 1.87 -3.96
C TRP A 15 -9.09 0.76 -2.95
N TRP A 16 -9.04 -0.50 -3.36
CA TRP A 16 -9.28 -1.64 -2.46
C TRP A 16 -8.23 -1.74 -1.34
N ILE A 17 -6.97 -1.49 -1.66
CA ILE A 17 -5.88 -1.53 -0.68
C ILE A 17 -5.97 -0.32 0.26
N PHE A 18 -6.34 0.85 -0.26
CA PHE A 18 -6.61 2.03 0.56
C PHE A 18 -7.70 1.75 1.61
N ILE A 19 -8.84 1.18 1.21
CA ILE A 19 -9.90 0.80 2.17
C ILE A 19 -9.34 -0.19 3.20
N GLY A 20 -8.63 -1.23 2.75
CA GLY A 20 -8.08 -2.25 3.64
C GLY A 20 -7.17 -1.62 4.70
N LEU A 21 -6.26 -0.75 4.29
CA LEU A 21 -5.38 0.00 5.20
C LEU A 21 -6.16 0.92 6.14
N ALA A 22 -7.21 1.59 5.66
CA ALA A 22 -8.05 2.46 6.48
C ALA A 22 -8.79 1.67 7.56
N ILE A 23 -9.37 0.51 7.21
CA ILE A 23 -10.05 -0.38 8.17
C ILE A 23 -9.06 -0.90 9.21
N VAL A 24 -7.90 -1.40 8.79
CA VAL A 24 -6.87 -1.90 9.72
C VAL A 24 -6.37 -0.78 10.64
N THR A 25 -6.33 0.47 10.16
CA THR A 25 -5.96 1.64 10.97
C THR A 25 -7.01 1.99 11.99
N LEU A 26 -8.29 1.94 11.63
CA LEU A 26 -9.37 2.16 12.57
C LEU A 26 -9.36 1.10 13.69
N ILE A 27 -9.24 -0.18 13.32
CA ILE A 27 -9.20 -1.28 14.29
C ILE A 27 -8.00 -1.15 15.22
N GLU A 28 -6.82 -0.85 14.68
CA GLU A 28 -5.61 -0.66 15.49
C GLU A 28 -5.77 0.49 16.48
N TYR A 29 -6.32 1.63 16.03
CA TYR A 29 -6.56 2.78 16.90
C TYR A 29 -7.50 2.44 18.05
N THR A 30 -8.63 1.80 17.75
CA THR A 30 -9.60 1.31 18.74
C THR A 30 -8.89 0.40 19.74
N VAL A 31 -8.25 -0.68 19.28
CA VAL A 31 -7.54 -1.62 20.15
C VAL A 31 -6.44 -0.94 20.99
N ALA A 32 -5.69 0.00 20.42
CA ALA A 32 -4.66 0.74 21.16
C ALA A 32 -5.25 1.52 22.33
N VAL A 33 -6.37 2.20 22.10
CA VAL A 33 -7.06 3.04 23.08
C VAL A 33 -7.73 2.19 24.17
N GLU A 34 -8.45 1.11 23.81
CA GLU A 34 -9.14 0.31 24.81
C GLU A 34 -8.22 -0.61 25.61
N PHE A 35 -7.15 -1.14 25.01
CA PHE A 35 -6.30 -2.15 25.66
C PHE A 35 -4.96 -1.60 26.19
N ASN A 36 -4.71 -0.28 26.09
CA ASN A 36 -3.42 0.34 26.49
C ASN A 36 -2.22 -0.45 25.93
N ILE A 37 -2.31 -0.85 24.67
CA ILE A 37 -1.32 -1.73 24.05
C ILE A 37 0.04 -1.03 24.00
N ASN A 38 1.09 -1.79 24.33
CA ASN A 38 2.46 -1.31 24.32
C ASN A 38 2.83 -0.74 22.93
N LEU A 39 3.41 0.47 22.93
CA LEU A 39 3.96 1.17 21.76
C LEU A 39 4.79 0.27 20.84
N PHE A 40 5.50 -0.71 21.40
CA PHE A 40 6.28 -1.66 20.62
C PHE A 40 5.44 -2.51 19.65
N PHE A 41 4.24 -2.94 20.07
CA PHE A 41 3.35 -3.73 19.20
C PHE A 41 2.74 -2.86 18.09
N LEU A 42 2.36 -1.62 18.40
CA LEU A 42 1.85 -0.65 17.42
C LEU A 42 2.91 -0.32 16.36
N ALA A 43 4.17 -0.22 16.78
CA ALA A 43 5.29 0.00 15.85
C ALA A 43 5.43 -1.13 14.81
N GLN A 44 5.24 -2.39 15.20
CA GLN A 44 5.31 -3.52 14.27
C GLN A 44 4.19 -3.48 13.22
N ILE A 45 2.97 -3.14 13.65
CA ILE A 45 1.82 -3.01 12.74
C ILE A 45 2.04 -1.83 11.77
N ALA A 46 2.58 -0.71 12.27
CA ALA A 46 2.92 0.44 11.44
C ALA A 46 3.96 0.10 10.36
N VAL A 47 4.99 -0.69 10.69
CA VAL A 47 5.99 -1.17 9.73
C VAL A 47 5.34 -2.06 8.66
N LEU A 48 4.45 -2.96 9.07
CA LEU A 48 3.75 -3.85 8.13
C LEU A 48 2.87 -3.06 7.14
N LYS A 49 2.18 -2.03 7.61
CA LYS A 49 1.40 -1.11 6.76
C LYS A 49 2.30 -0.32 5.80
N ALA A 50 3.43 0.20 6.29
CA ALA A 50 4.39 0.90 5.46
C ALA A 50 4.91 0.01 4.33
N GLY A 51 5.20 -1.27 4.62
CA GLY A 51 5.56 -2.26 3.60
C GLY A 51 4.44 -2.49 2.57
N LEU A 52 3.20 -2.61 3.02
CA LEU A 52 2.04 -2.75 2.12
C LEU A 52 1.89 -1.53 1.19
N ILE A 53 2.03 -0.33 1.72
CA ILE A 53 2.02 0.91 0.93
C ILE A 53 3.19 0.93 -0.05
N ALA A 54 4.38 0.55 0.40
CA ALA A 54 5.60 0.52 -0.42
C ALA A 54 5.54 -0.48 -1.58
N VAL A 55 4.80 -1.59 -1.44
CA VAL A 55 4.63 -2.59 -2.50
C VAL A 55 3.51 -2.24 -3.46
N TYR A 56 2.38 -1.75 -2.94
CA TYR A 56 1.16 -1.61 -3.73
C TYR A 56 0.87 -0.19 -4.22
N PHE A 57 1.31 0.84 -3.49
CA PHE A 57 1.10 2.24 -3.87
C PHE A 57 2.37 2.86 -4.44
N MET A 58 3.49 2.68 -3.75
CA MET A 58 4.78 2.96 -4.36
C MET A 58 5.04 1.81 -5.31
N HIS A 59 5.12 2.09 -6.61
CA HIS A 59 5.47 1.09 -7.60
C HIS A 59 6.97 0.71 -7.49
N ILE A 60 7.51 0.46 -6.28
CA ILE A 60 8.91 0.08 -6.07
C ILE A 60 9.25 -1.16 -6.90
N GLY A 61 8.32 -2.11 -7.03
CA GLY A 61 8.51 -3.27 -7.91
C GLY A 61 8.66 -2.92 -9.40
N ARG A 62 7.92 -1.92 -9.91
CA ARG A 62 8.01 -1.48 -11.32
C ARG A 62 9.11 -0.44 -11.55
N ALA A 63 9.55 0.26 -10.50
CA ALA A 63 10.68 1.18 -10.57
C ALA A 63 12.00 0.41 -10.74
N TRP A 64 12.09 -0.81 -10.21
CA TRP A 64 13.22 -1.71 -10.40
C TRP A 64 13.25 -2.31 -11.81
N GLU A 65 12.10 -2.75 -12.33
CA GLU A 65 11.96 -3.33 -13.67
C GLU A 65 12.36 -2.36 -14.80
N ARG A 66 12.20 -1.05 -14.56
CA ARG A 66 12.59 0.00 -15.51
C ARG A 66 14.08 0.32 -15.52
N HIS A 67 14.85 -0.22 -14.57
CA HIS A 67 16.30 0.01 -14.47
C HIS A 67 17.11 -1.09 -15.16
N GLU A 68 16.51 -2.26 -15.44
CA GLU A 68 17.15 -3.37 -16.18
C GLU A 68 17.02 -3.22 -17.71
N GLU A 69 15.98 -2.53 -18.21
CA GLU A 69 15.81 -2.29 -19.67
C GLU A 69 16.74 -1.19 -20.22
N ASP A 70 17.31 -0.34 -19.36
CA ASP A 70 18.18 0.78 -19.77
C ASP A 70 19.69 0.39 -19.77
N GLU A 71 20.04 -0.86 -19.39
CA GLU A 71 21.42 -1.38 -19.37
C GLU A 71 21.76 -2.38 -20.51
N GLU A 72 20.81 -2.72 -21.40
CA GLU A 72 21.05 -3.50 -22.65
C GLU A 72 21.04 -2.63 -23.92
#